data_AF-A0A960UU39-F1
#
_entry.id   AF-A0A960UU39-F1
#
_cell.length_a   1.000
_cell.length_b   1.000
_cell.length_c   1.000
_cell.angle_alpha   90.00
_cell.angle_beta   90.00
_cell.angle_gamma   90.00
#
_symmetry.space_group_name_H-M   'P 1'
#
loop_
_entity.id
_entity.type
_entity.pdbx_description
1 polymer ?
#
loop_
_entity_poly.entity_id
_entity_poly.type
_entity_poly.pdbx_seq_one_letter_code
_entity_poly.pdbx_strand_id
1 'polypeptide(L)'
;MKAIPFLLLFLLLTAPLKADIVSFKNGRVEDNVKSRVLSSSVVMTFQNGTMETVPKAQLRSVKIRPVNWPPAELAAKPAEAQQAEEIRVAEASEKGDTWEPRPDDEKIDPWTSAGYGLIPGYSGYFRTGQDWKGYSFATLEALLVLNALDFSTASKDYELDRLAPIALIFGQPFQTTEAETLRITALSYNVYLAKQTYSLKGGITGRTFFQVQNDPAAQKNTLRSARNQTYGALAFVLLLDGALSYLAADEWNQGVWTGPPGEQPVGAMDRGIRSLIFPGWGQMYAGQDSKGLAYMITGGALLLYAIASEQQLITAQRDYEAASDTASKFNTLDATGTVVNQNTLLGLKAALVYPARLEVEKRTSQRRQAVTIAASFWAFNVLDAIFLSGPSRNISIAPYVSPEEISYNGTTGNRYGLAVQWRF
;
A
#
# COMPACT_ATOMS: atom_id res chain seq x y z
N MET A 1 -3.29 2.10 -19.38
CA MET A 1 -3.79 2.16 -17.99
C MET A 1 -4.94 1.17 -17.84
N LYS A 2 -4.73 -0.01 -17.23
CA LYS A 2 -5.76 -1.04 -17.01
C LYS A 2 -5.65 -1.77 -15.64
N ALA A 3 -4.93 -1.21 -14.67
CA ALA A 3 -4.64 -1.90 -13.39
C ALA A 3 -5.62 -1.55 -12.24
N ILE A 4 -6.45 -0.51 -12.39
CA ILE A 4 -7.40 -0.05 -11.35
C ILE A 4 -8.52 -1.07 -11.03
N PRO A 5 -9.05 -1.91 -11.95
CA PRO A 5 -10.16 -2.81 -11.58
C PRO A 5 -9.74 -3.98 -10.68
N PHE A 6 -8.45 -4.30 -10.54
CA PHE A 6 -8.01 -5.48 -9.80
C PHE A 6 -7.98 -5.26 -8.27
N LEU A 7 -7.62 -4.06 -7.81
CA LEU A 7 -7.57 -3.74 -6.38
C LEU A 7 -8.98 -3.67 -5.76
N LEU A 8 -9.95 -3.15 -6.52
CA LEU A 8 -11.35 -3.06 -6.10
C LEU A 8 -12.03 -4.44 -6.10
N LEU A 9 -11.63 -5.34 -7.01
CA LEU A 9 -12.06 -6.74 -7.02
C LEU A 9 -11.49 -7.52 -5.82
N PHE A 10 -10.25 -7.23 -5.40
CA PHE A 10 -9.62 -7.89 -4.25
C PHE A 10 -10.25 -7.45 -2.91
N LEU A 11 -10.66 -6.18 -2.79
CA LEU A 11 -11.42 -5.67 -1.63
C LEU A 11 -12.85 -6.23 -1.55
N LEU A 12 -13.45 -6.61 -2.69
CA LEU A 12 -14.76 -7.28 -2.73
C LEU A 12 -14.69 -8.79 -2.39
N LEU A 13 -13.52 -9.43 -2.56
CA LEU A 13 -13.32 -10.86 -2.31
C LEU A 13 -13.09 -11.22 -0.82
N THR A 14 -12.87 -10.23 0.05
CA THR A 14 -12.67 -10.46 1.50
C THR A 14 -13.90 -10.14 2.35
N ALA A 15 -15.00 -9.69 1.74
CA ALA A 15 -16.28 -9.61 2.42
C ALA A 15 -16.73 -11.03 2.78
N PRO A 16 -16.95 -11.37 4.06
CA PRO A 16 -17.44 -12.69 4.43
C PRO A 16 -18.85 -12.84 3.86
N LEU A 17 -18.97 -13.58 2.75
CA LEU A 17 -20.25 -14.01 2.20
C LEU A 17 -20.90 -14.92 3.23
N LYS A 18 -21.84 -14.36 3.99
CA LYS A 18 -22.51 -15.04 5.09
C LYS A 18 -23.87 -15.55 4.60
N ALA A 19 -23.87 -16.82 4.23
CA ALA A 19 -24.94 -17.82 4.39
C ALA A 19 -25.58 -18.41 3.11
N ASP A 20 -25.80 -19.74 3.16
CA ASP A 20 -26.27 -20.56 2.02
C ASP A 20 -27.35 -21.59 2.41
N ILE A 21 -28.13 -21.99 1.42
CA ILE A 21 -28.85 -23.27 1.35
C ILE A 21 -27.90 -24.31 0.78
N VAL A 22 -27.68 -25.41 1.51
CA VAL A 22 -26.83 -26.51 1.07
C VAL A 22 -27.71 -27.70 0.68
N SER A 23 -27.75 -28.02 -0.62
CA SER A 23 -28.48 -29.18 -1.15
C SER A 23 -27.53 -30.33 -1.39
N PHE A 24 -27.89 -31.53 -0.93
CA PHE A 24 -27.09 -32.75 -1.04
C PHE A 24 -27.58 -33.64 -2.19
N LYS A 25 -26.72 -34.53 -2.68
CA LYS A 25 -27.07 -35.48 -3.75
C LYS A 25 -28.09 -36.54 -3.32
N ASN A 26 -28.15 -36.84 -2.02
CA ASN A 26 -29.13 -37.77 -1.44
C ASN A 26 -30.53 -37.14 -1.25
N GLY A 27 -30.72 -35.88 -1.62
CA GLY A 27 -31.99 -35.16 -1.47
C GLY A 27 -32.14 -34.40 -0.14
N ARG A 28 -31.21 -34.53 0.81
CA ARG A 28 -31.17 -33.68 2.03
C ARG A 28 -30.94 -32.23 1.63
N VAL A 29 -31.64 -31.29 2.26
CA VAL A 29 -31.45 -29.85 2.05
C VAL A 29 -31.36 -29.20 3.42
N GLU A 30 -30.25 -28.53 3.67
CA GLU A 30 -30.03 -27.74 4.88
C GLU A 30 -30.23 -26.26 4.52
N ASP A 31 -31.28 -25.67 5.09
CA ASP A 31 -31.59 -24.24 4.97
C ASP A 31 -31.08 -23.51 6.22
N ASN A 32 -30.84 -22.20 6.07
CA ASN A 32 -30.50 -21.32 7.17
C ASN A 32 -29.17 -21.69 7.88
N VAL A 33 -28.15 -22.13 7.13
CA VAL A 33 -26.81 -22.46 7.66
C VAL A 33 -25.75 -21.45 7.22
N LYS A 34 -24.73 -21.24 8.06
CA LYS A 34 -23.54 -20.48 7.68
C LYS A 34 -22.50 -21.42 7.10
N SER A 35 -22.18 -21.27 5.83
CA SER A 35 -21.27 -22.15 5.11
C SER A 35 -19.96 -21.45 4.76
N ARG A 36 -18.85 -22.18 4.85
CA ARG A 36 -17.54 -21.77 4.38
C ARG A 36 -17.03 -22.82 3.39
N VAL A 37 -16.89 -22.42 2.13
CA VAL A 37 -16.39 -23.30 1.07
C VAL A 37 -14.86 -23.39 1.16
N LEU A 38 -14.33 -24.59 1.39
CA LEU A 38 -12.91 -24.91 1.35
C LEU A 38 -12.55 -25.54 0.00
N SER A 39 -11.28 -25.92 -0.20
CA SER A 39 -10.83 -26.54 -1.45
C SER A 39 -11.56 -27.86 -1.76
N SER A 40 -11.68 -28.77 -0.80
CA SER A 40 -12.28 -30.11 -0.96
C SER A 40 -13.62 -30.33 -0.26
N SER A 41 -14.02 -29.42 0.64
CA SER A 41 -15.20 -29.56 1.48
C SER A 41 -15.95 -28.24 1.66
N VAL A 42 -17.13 -28.31 2.29
CA VAL A 42 -17.89 -27.16 2.79
C VAL A 42 -18.11 -27.38 4.28
N VAL A 43 -17.72 -26.40 5.09
CA VAL A 43 -17.98 -26.38 6.53
C VAL A 43 -19.28 -25.66 6.76
N MET A 44 -20.27 -26.32 7.34
CA MET A 44 -21.57 -25.74 7.71
C MET A 44 -21.58 -25.49 9.22
N THR A 45 -21.96 -24.29 9.63
CA THR A 45 -22.19 -23.91 11.03
C THR A 45 -23.69 -23.71 11.22
N PHE A 46 -24.26 -24.51 12.12
CA PHE A 46 -25.67 -24.46 12.48
C PHE A 46 -25.93 -23.43 13.58
N GLN A 47 -27.20 -23.10 13.80
CA GLN A 47 -27.62 -22.11 14.80
C GLN A 47 -27.16 -22.46 16.22
N ASN A 48 -27.10 -23.75 16.56
CA ASN A 48 -26.63 -24.24 17.84
C ASN A 48 -25.08 -24.21 18.00
N GLY A 49 -24.36 -23.63 17.03
CA GLY A 49 -22.90 -23.57 17.02
C GLY A 49 -22.22 -24.86 16.56
N THR A 50 -22.97 -25.93 16.27
CA THR A 50 -22.40 -27.18 15.76
C THR A 50 -21.81 -26.96 14.37
N MET A 51 -20.64 -27.53 14.11
CA MET A 51 -19.99 -27.47 12.81
C MET A 51 -19.95 -28.85 12.16
N GLU A 52 -20.45 -28.96 10.93
CA GLU A 52 -20.40 -30.19 10.13
C GLU A 52 -19.55 -29.94 8.87
N THR A 53 -18.55 -30.78 8.63
CA THR A 53 -17.71 -30.69 7.44
C THR A 53 -18.16 -31.70 6.41
N VAL A 54 -18.63 -31.21 5.25
CA VAL A 54 -19.20 -32.04 4.19
C VAL A 54 -18.28 -32.05 2.97
N PRO A 55 -17.85 -33.21 2.45
CA PRO A 55 -17.11 -33.30 1.20
C PRO A 55 -17.93 -32.79 0.00
N LYS A 56 -17.32 -32.02 -0.90
CA LYS A 56 -18.02 -31.50 -2.10
C LYS A 56 -18.64 -32.60 -2.98
N ALA A 57 -18.10 -33.81 -2.92
CA ALA A 57 -18.64 -34.97 -3.64
C ALA A 57 -20.09 -35.32 -3.24
N GLN A 58 -20.51 -34.99 -2.01
CA GLN A 58 -21.84 -35.24 -1.47
C GLN A 58 -22.83 -34.11 -1.75
N LEU A 59 -22.35 -32.96 -2.22
CA LEU A 59 -23.14 -31.76 -2.46
C LEU A 59 -23.69 -31.73 -3.89
N ARG A 60 -24.94 -31.29 -4.01
CA ARG A 60 -25.60 -31.01 -5.29
C ARG A 60 -25.49 -29.54 -5.66
N SER A 61 -25.75 -28.63 -4.72
CA SER A 61 -25.65 -27.18 -4.94
C SER A 61 -25.56 -26.43 -3.62
N VAL A 62 -25.01 -25.21 -3.67
CA VAL A 62 -24.92 -24.26 -2.55
C VAL A 62 -25.48 -22.93 -3.06
N LYS A 63 -26.55 -22.41 -2.43
CA LYS A 63 -27.26 -21.20 -2.89
C LYS A 63 -27.32 -20.14 -1.80
N ILE A 64 -26.77 -18.97 -2.06
CA ILE A 64 -26.70 -17.86 -1.11
C ILE A 64 -28.12 -17.34 -0.76
N ARG A 65 -28.43 -17.29 0.54
CA ARG A 65 -29.65 -16.66 1.09
C ARG A 65 -29.38 -16.05 2.47
N PRO A 66 -30.10 -14.97 2.87
CA PRO A 66 -29.98 -14.40 4.21
C PRO A 66 -30.35 -15.42 5.27
N VAL A 67 -29.47 -15.62 6.26
CA VAL A 67 -29.77 -16.42 7.45
C VAL A 67 -30.60 -15.60 8.42
N ASN A 68 -31.76 -16.14 8.81
CA ASN A 68 -32.57 -15.62 9.89
C ASN A 68 -32.41 -16.56 11.10
N TRP A 69 -31.33 -16.37 11.85
CA TRP A 69 -31.24 -16.97 13.18
C TRP A 69 -31.93 -16.00 14.15
N PRO A 70 -32.97 -16.42 14.87
CA PRO A 70 -33.41 -15.63 16.01
C PRO A 70 -32.19 -15.42 16.91
N PRO A 71 -32.01 -14.21 17.48
CA PRO A 71 -30.93 -13.96 18.43
C PRO A 71 -30.99 -15.11 19.42
N ALA A 72 -29.87 -15.82 19.59
CA ALA A 72 -29.81 -16.97 20.47
C ALA A 72 -30.50 -16.55 21.76
N GLU A 73 -31.64 -17.19 22.09
CA GLU A 73 -32.22 -17.03 23.42
C GLU A 73 -31.02 -17.25 24.33
N LEU A 74 -30.67 -16.20 25.07
CA LEU A 74 -29.61 -16.24 26.06
C LEU A 74 -30.04 -17.35 27.00
N ALA A 75 -29.62 -18.58 26.72
CA ALA A 75 -29.73 -19.70 27.61
C ALA A 75 -29.15 -19.14 28.88
N ALA A 76 -30.02 -18.91 29.88
CA ALA A 76 -29.68 -18.12 31.05
C ALA A 76 -28.33 -18.62 31.50
N LYS A 77 -27.31 -17.74 31.41
CA LYS A 77 -25.96 -18.08 31.87
C LYS A 77 -26.18 -18.70 33.25
N PRO A 78 -25.61 -19.88 33.56
CA PRO A 78 -25.74 -20.48 34.88
C PRO A 78 -25.55 -19.38 35.92
N ALA A 79 -26.37 -19.30 36.95
CA ALA A 79 -26.37 -18.17 37.89
C ALA A 79 -24.95 -17.85 38.42
N GLU A 80 -24.10 -18.88 38.54
CA GLU A 80 -22.67 -18.76 38.87
C GLU A 80 -21.84 -17.98 37.84
N ALA A 81 -22.11 -18.14 36.55
CA ALA A 81 -21.45 -17.38 35.48
C ALA A 81 -21.94 -15.93 35.41
N GLN A 82 -23.17 -15.65 35.83
CA GLN A 82 -23.65 -14.26 35.98
C GLN A 82 -23.02 -13.59 37.19
N GLN A 83 -22.95 -14.28 38.34
CA GLN A 83 -22.28 -13.78 39.53
C GLN A 83 -20.77 -13.58 39.33
N ALA A 84 -20.09 -14.49 38.63
CA ALA A 84 -18.67 -14.31 38.30
C ALA A 84 -18.45 -13.12 37.36
N GLU A 85 -19.39 -12.86 36.45
CA GLU A 85 -19.34 -11.68 35.58
C GLU A 85 -19.63 -10.40 36.37
N GLU A 86 -20.60 -10.40 37.28
CA GLU A 86 -20.90 -9.27 38.18
C GLU A 86 -19.72 -8.96 39.11
N ILE A 87 -19.08 -9.97 39.71
CA ILE A 87 -17.89 -9.80 40.54
C ILE A 87 -16.74 -9.25 39.69
N ARG A 88 -16.50 -9.79 38.49
CA ARG A 88 -15.47 -9.28 37.57
C ARG A 88 -15.73 -7.83 37.17
N VAL A 89 -16.99 -7.48 36.90
CA VAL A 89 -17.39 -6.11 36.54
C VAL A 89 -17.28 -5.18 37.75
N ALA A 90 -17.62 -5.63 38.95
CA ALA A 90 -17.45 -4.88 40.18
C ALA A 90 -15.97 -4.66 40.52
N GLU A 91 -15.13 -5.69 40.45
CA GLU A 91 -13.66 -5.58 40.64
C GLU A 91 -13.01 -4.66 39.59
N ALA A 92 -13.43 -4.75 38.32
CA ALA A 92 -12.97 -3.86 37.27
C ALA A 92 -13.46 -2.42 37.47
N SER A 93 -14.69 -2.24 37.96
CA SER A 93 -15.25 -0.92 38.29
C SER A 93 -14.61 -0.31 39.53
N GLU A 94 -14.17 -1.11 40.49
CA GLU A 94 -13.55 -0.67 41.74
C GLU A 94 -12.06 -0.32 41.55
N LYS A 95 -11.37 -1.03 40.64
CA LYS A 95 -10.02 -0.63 40.19
C LYS A 95 -10.00 0.74 39.49
N GLY A 96 -11.12 1.17 38.93
CA GLY A 96 -11.21 2.42 38.18
C GLY A 96 -10.38 2.40 36.90
N ASP A 97 -10.63 3.37 36.03
CA ASP A 97 -9.84 3.62 34.82
C ASP A 97 -8.50 4.28 35.18
N THR A 98 -7.73 3.64 36.07
CA THR A 98 -6.46 4.20 36.54
C THR A 98 -5.36 3.81 35.60
N TRP A 99 -4.81 4.82 34.94
CA TRP A 99 -3.60 4.69 34.18
C TRP A 99 -2.43 4.47 35.16
N GLU A 100 -1.87 3.27 35.18
CA GLU A 100 -0.69 2.98 36.00
C GLU A 100 0.55 3.32 35.16
N PRO A 101 1.33 4.35 35.55
CA PRO A 101 2.60 4.64 34.89
C PRO A 101 3.50 3.43 34.98
N ARG A 102 4.20 3.10 33.89
CA ARG A 102 5.27 2.12 33.98
C ARG A 102 6.37 2.61 34.93
N PRO A 103 7.02 1.69 35.66
CA PRO A 103 8.26 1.98 36.38
C PRO A 103 9.27 2.69 35.48
N ASP A 104 10.03 3.65 36.02
CA ASP A 104 11.00 4.44 35.24
C ASP A 104 12.09 3.57 34.59
N ASP A 105 12.42 2.42 35.17
CA ASP A 105 13.37 1.44 34.65
C ASP A 105 12.85 0.62 33.46
N GLU A 106 11.52 0.55 33.27
CA GLU A 106 10.90 -0.06 32.10
C GLU A 106 10.64 0.91 30.95
N LYS A 107 10.85 2.22 31.17
CA LYS A 107 10.64 3.24 30.14
C LYS A 107 11.70 3.12 29.05
N ILE A 108 11.25 3.18 27.82
CA ILE A 108 12.09 3.13 26.63
C ILE A 108 12.26 4.57 26.15
N ASP A 109 13.49 5.08 26.06
CA ASP A 109 13.71 6.39 25.44
C ASP A 109 13.19 6.37 23.98
N PRO A 110 12.20 7.21 23.63
CA PRO A 110 11.61 7.21 22.29
C PRO A 110 12.60 7.52 21.19
N TRP A 111 13.58 8.40 21.44
CA TRP A 111 14.60 8.76 20.45
C TRP A 111 15.57 7.63 20.19
N THR A 112 15.97 6.91 21.23
CA THR A 112 16.76 5.69 21.09
C THR A 112 15.98 4.63 20.30
N SER A 113 14.68 4.45 20.56
CA SER A 113 13.82 3.54 19.77
C SER A 113 13.72 3.96 18.31
N ALA A 114 13.60 5.26 18.05
CA ALA A 114 13.59 5.81 16.69
C ALA A 114 14.91 5.54 15.97
N GLY A 115 16.04 5.78 16.65
CA GLY A 115 17.37 5.51 16.13
C GLY A 115 17.58 4.05 15.77
N TYR A 116 16.99 3.13 16.55
CA TYR A 116 16.98 1.71 16.24
C TYR A 116 16.25 1.42 14.93
N GLY A 117 15.04 1.95 14.70
CA GLY A 117 14.30 1.77 13.45
C GLY A 117 14.96 2.40 12.21
N LEU A 118 16.05 3.15 12.36
CA LEU A 118 16.87 3.61 11.23
C LEU A 118 17.94 2.59 10.81
N ILE A 119 18.11 1.51 11.57
CA ILE A 119 19.09 0.45 11.31
C ILE A 119 18.37 -0.69 10.58
N PRO A 120 18.72 -0.97 9.31
CA PRO A 120 18.10 -2.06 8.56
C PRO A 120 18.14 -3.39 9.32
N GLY A 121 16.99 -4.03 9.48
CA GLY A 121 16.84 -5.29 10.19
C GLY A 121 16.64 -5.14 11.71
N TYR A 122 16.61 -3.93 12.24
CA TYR A 122 16.41 -3.68 13.65
C TYR A 122 15.29 -2.65 13.84
N SER A 123 14.13 -3.10 14.31
CA SER A 123 12.99 -2.22 14.56
C SER A 123 12.83 -1.97 16.05
N GLY A 124 12.53 -0.74 16.45
CA GLY A 124 12.21 -0.41 17.84
C GLY A 124 10.92 -1.09 18.34
N TYR A 125 10.10 -1.64 17.43
CA TYR A 125 8.97 -2.50 17.79
C TYR A 125 9.37 -3.74 18.60
N PHE A 126 10.59 -4.28 18.43
CA PHE A 126 11.08 -5.40 19.27
C PHE A 126 11.18 -5.03 20.75
N ARG A 127 11.39 -3.73 21.06
CA ARG A 127 11.50 -3.27 22.46
C ARG A 127 10.14 -3.11 23.12
N THR A 128 9.07 -3.02 22.34
CA THR A 128 7.69 -2.82 22.82
C THR A 128 6.86 -4.10 22.82
N GLY A 129 7.52 -5.26 22.64
CA GLY A 129 6.86 -6.57 22.55
C GLY A 129 6.00 -6.77 21.31
N GLN A 130 6.11 -5.89 20.30
CA GLN A 130 5.36 -5.97 19.04
C GLN A 130 6.18 -6.67 17.96
N ASP A 131 6.69 -7.87 18.26
CA ASP A 131 7.70 -8.58 17.44
C ASP A 131 7.27 -8.78 15.99
N TRP A 132 5.98 -9.05 15.74
CA TRP A 132 5.48 -9.26 14.38
C TRP A 132 5.63 -8.01 13.50
N LYS A 133 5.44 -6.80 14.07
CA LYS A 133 5.66 -5.54 13.34
C LYS A 133 7.14 -5.36 13.07
N GLY A 134 7.97 -5.63 14.08
CA GLY A 134 9.43 -5.58 13.93
C GLY A 134 9.94 -6.50 12.82
N TYR A 135 9.48 -7.75 12.75
CA TYR A 135 9.84 -8.68 11.68
C TYR A 135 9.36 -8.21 10.30
N SER A 136 8.20 -7.57 10.22
CA SER A 136 7.65 -7.07 8.96
C SER A 136 8.51 -5.94 8.39
N PHE A 137 8.92 -4.97 9.22
CA PHE A 137 9.84 -3.90 8.83
C PHE A 137 11.22 -4.44 8.48
N ALA A 138 11.81 -5.30 9.32
CA ALA A 138 13.10 -5.92 9.07
C ALA A 138 13.14 -6.69 7.72
N THR A 139 12.06 -7.41 7.39
CA THR A 139 11.95 -8.12 6.11
C THR A 139 11.88 -7.17 4.91
N LEU A 140 11.06 -6.11 5.02
CA LEU A 140 10.94 -5.09 3.97
C LEU A 140 12.26 -4.35 3.74
N GLU A 141 12.95 -3.99 4.82
CA GLU A 141 14.26 -3.36 4.79
C GLU A 141 15.31 -4.27 4.17
N ALA A 142 15.36 -5.54 4.57
CA ALA A 142 16.29 -6.51 3.99
C ALA A 142 16.08 -6.65 2.47
N LEU A 143 14.83 -6.73 2.01
CA LEU A 143 14.51 -6.76 0.58
C LEU A 143 14.95 -5.48 -0.14
N LEU A 144 14.76 -4.31 0.47
CA LEU A 144 15.18 -3.03 -0.11
C LEU A 144 16.70 -2.84 -0.10
N VAL A 145 17.40 -3.30 0.94
CA VAL A 145 18.86 -3.34 1.00
C VAL A 145 19.41 -4.27 -0.07
N LEU A 146 18.87 -5.48 -0.20
CA LEU A 146 19.28 -6.41 -1.26
C LEU A 146 19.07 -5.82 -2.65
N ASN A 147 17.94 -5.16 -2.88
CA ASN A 147 17.66 -4.46 -4.13
C ASN A 147 18.65 -3.30 -4.37
N ALA A 148 18.94 -2.50 -3.34
CA ALA A 148 19.90 -1.41 -3.40
C ALA A 148 21.32 -1.92 -3.72
N LEU A 149 21.72 -3.02 -3.08
CA LEU A 149 23.00 -3.68 -3.32
C LEU A 149 23.06 -4.25 -4.74
N ASP A 150 22.00 -4.87 -5.23
CA ASP A 150 21.91 -5.43 -6.59
C ASP A 150 22.07 -4.34 -7.66
N PHE A 151 21.48 -3.15 -7.45
CA PHE A 151 21.70 -1.97 -8.31
C PHE A 151 23.09 -1.36 -8.15
N SER A 152 23.67 -1.37 -6.95
CA SER A 152 25.01 -0.79 -6.71
C SER A 152 26.13 -1.64 -7.31
N THR A 153 25.91 -2.95 -7.41
CA THR A 153 26.83 -3.95 -7.97
C THR A 153 26.53 -4.28 -9.42
N ALA A 154 25.52 -3.63 -10.02
CA ALA A 154 25.11 -3.90 -11.39
C ALA A 154 26.27 -3.68 -12.38
N SER A 155 26.48 -4.65 -13.26
CA SER A 155 27.53 -4.62 -14.26
C SER A 155 26.94 -4.45 -15.66
N LYS A 156 27.77 -3.90 -16.57
CA LYS A 156 27.41 -3.79 -17.99
C LYS A 156 27.65 -5.14 -18.67
N ASP A 157 26.62 -5.68 -19.29
CA ASP A 157 26.72 -6.86 -20.14
C ASP A 157 26.46 -6.48 -21.60
N TYR A 158 27.47 -6.68 -22.45
CA TYR A 158 27.42 -6.28 -23.85
C TYR A 158 26.85 -7.42 -24.68
N GLU A 159 25.65 -7.26 -25.22
CA GLU A 159 25.08 -8.21 -26.18
C GLU A 159 25.76 -8.01 -27.56
N LEU A 160 26.75 -8.86 -27.89
CA LEU A 160 27.43 -8.85 -29.20
C LEU A 160 26.55 -9.36 -30.35
N ASP A 161 25.39 -9.95 -30.07
CA ASP A 161 24.55 -10.66 -31.05
C ASP A 161 24.00 -9.80 -32.19
N ARG A 162 24.09 -8.47 -32.09
CA ARG A 162 23.57 -7.54 -33.12
C ARG A 162 24.60 -7.07 -34.14
N LEU A 163 25.83 -7.59 -34.12
CA LEU A 163 26.83 -7.30 -35.16
C LEU A 163 26.66 -8.14 -36.44
N ALA A 164 25.76 -9.13 -36.45
CA ALA A 164 25.46 -9.96 -37.62
C ALA A 164 25.10 -9.18 -38.92
N PRO A 165 24.35 -8.07 -38.89
CA PRO A 165 24.05 -7.28 -40.09
C PRO A 165 25.27 -6.52 -40.62
N ILE A 166 26.25 -6.20 -39.76
CA ILE A 166 27.47 -5.47 -40.15
C ILE A 166 28.40 -6.40 -40.95
N ALA A 167 28.52 -7.66 -40.56
CA ALA A 167 29.29 -8.66 -41.31
C ALA A 167 28.75 -8.91 -42.73
N LEU A 168 27.43 -8.79 -42.93
CA LEU A 168 26.76 -8.95 -44.23
C LEU A 168 27.08 -7.82 -45.24
N ILE A 169 27.49 -6.64 -44.75
CA ILE A 169 27.74 -5.46 -45.59
C ILE A 169 29.20 -5.37 -46.03
N PHE A 170 30.14 -5.88 -45.22
CA PHE A 170 31.58 -5.92 -45.58
C PHE A 170 31.92 -6.93 -46.69
N GLY A 171 30.98 -7.78 -47.12
CA GLY A 171 31.17 -8.76 -48.19
C GLY A 171 30.91 -8.25 -49.62
N GLN A 172 30.53 -6.98 -49.81
CA GLN A 172 30.21 -6.41 -51.13
C GLN A 172 31.29 -5.39 -51.55
N PRO A 173 31.73 -5.38 -52.83
CA PRO A 173 32.71 -4.41 -53.32
C PRO A 173 32.12 -3.00 -53.39
N PHE A 174 32.86 -1.99 -52.92
CA PHE A 174 32.46 -0.57 -52.91
C PHE A 174 32.76 0.13 -54.25
N GLN A 175 31.81 0.89 -54.79
CA GLN A 175 31.94 1.86 -55.88
C GLN A 175 31.57 3.29 -55.44
N THR A 176 32.53 4.22 -55.50
CA THR A 176 32.43 5.61 -55.02
C THR A 176 31.37 6.48 -55.74
N THR A 177 30.10 6.27 -55.42
CA THR A 177 28.96 7.10 -55.83
C THR A 177 28.37 7.81 -54.61
N GLU A 178 27.67 8.94 -54.77
CA GLU A 178 27.02 9.66 -53.65
C GLU A 178 26.09 8.76 -52.83
N ALA A 179 25.42 7.80 -53.49
CA ALA A 179 24.59 6.80 -52.84
C ALA A 179 25.39 5.87 -51.91
N GLU A 180 26.66 5.58 -52.24
CA GLU A 180 27.54 4.81 -51.38
C GLU A 180 28.11 5.63 -50.22
N THR A 181 28.38 6.92 -50.40
CA THR A 181 28.78 7.79 -49.28
C THR A 181 27.66 7.83 -48.23
N LEU A 182 26.41 7.97 -48.66
CA LEU A 182 25.22 7.91 -47.80
C LEU A 182 25.07 6.56 -47.10
N ARG A 183 25.35 5.44 -47.79
CA ARG A 183 25.39 4.10 -47.19
C ARG A 183 26.50 3.94 -46.17
N ILE A 184 27.71 4.44 -46.44
CA ILE A 184 28.85 4.37 -45.50
C ILE A 184 28.58 5.23 -44.27
N THR A 185 28.00 6.43 -44.43
CA THR A 185 27.60 7.27 -43.29
C THR A 185 26.50 6.61 -42.47
N ALA A 186 25.48 6.02 -43.13
CA ALA A 186 24.43 5.25 -42.45
C ALA A 186 24.98 4.00 -41.75
N LEU A 187 25.97 3.32 -42.34
CA LEU A 187 26.63 2.15 -41.75
C LEU A 187 27.47 2.54 -40.53
N SER A 188 28.26 3.61 -40.67
CA SER A 188 29.08 4.17 -39.58
C SER A 188 28.19 4.60 -38.41
N TYR A 189 27.03 5.19 -38.72
CA TYR A 189 26.00 5.54 -37.75
C TYR A 189 25.38 4.30 -37.09
N ASN A 190 25.04 3.25 -37.86
CA ASN A 190 24.51 2.00 -37.31
C ASN A 190 25.55 1.21 -36.48
N VAL A 191 26.83 1.22 -36.84
CA VAL A 191 27.94 0.64 -36.05
C VAL A 191 28.16 1.43 -34.76
N TYR A 192 28.07 2.76 -34.83
CA TYR A 192 28.10 3.65 -33.67
C TYR A 192 26.92 3.37 -32.73
N LEU A 193 25.70 3.20 -33.26
CA LEU A 193 24.51 2.82 -32.49
C LEU A 193 24.63 1.41 -31.89
N ALA A 194 25.16 0.43 -32.64
CA ALA A 194 25.35 -0.93 -32.16
C ALA A 194 26.31 -1.01 -30.96
N LYS A 195 27.40 -0.22 -30.95
CA LYS A 195 28.31 -0.07 -29.80
C LYS A 195 27.65 0.50 -28.54
N GLN A 196 26.44 1.07 -28.65
CA GLN A 196 25.71 1.67 -27.53
C GLN A 196 24.68 0.74 -26.89
N THR A 197 24.51 -0.48 -27.40
CA THR A 197 23.54 -1.44 -26.85
C THR A 197 24.23 -2.33 -25.82
N TYR A 198 23.94 -2.11 -24.53
CA TYR A 198 24.31 -3.04 -23.46
C TYR A 198 23.13 -3.19 -22.50
N SER A 199 23.09 -4.34 -21.84
CA SER A 199 22.13 -4.61 -20.78
C SER A 199 22.80 -4.38 -19.42
N LEU A 200 22.04 -3.86 -18.45
CA LEU A 200 22.50 -3.77 -17.06
C LEU A 200 21.97 -4.99 -16.32
N LYS A 201 22.87 -5.87 -15.88
CA LYS A 201 22.53 -7.03 -15.05
C LYS A 201 22.83 -6.72 -13.59
N GLY A 202 21.90 -7.07 -12.70
CA GLY A 202 22.10 -7.01 -11.26
C GLY A 202 23.29 -7.84 -10.83
N GLY A 203 24.14 -7.28 -9.97
CA GLY A 203 25.37 -7.95 -9.54
C GLY A 203 25.12 -9.15 -8.62
N ILE A 204 24.00 -9.15 -7.91
CA ILE A 204 23.60 -10.25 -7.02
C ILE A 204 22.64 -11.19 -7.74
N THR A 205 21.59 -10.64 -8.37
CA THR A 205 20.52 -11.46 -8.94
C THR A 205 20.81 -11.93 -10.36
N GLY A 206 21.74 -11.29 -11.07
CA GLY A 206 21.96 -11.49 -12.50
C GLY A 206 20.81 -11.02 -13.38
N ARG A 207 19.75 -10.42 -12.80
CA ARG A 207 18.56 -10.01 -13.53
C ARG A 207 18.88 -8.81 -14.41
N THR A 208 18.47 -8.87 -15.67
CA THR A 208 18.52 -7.71 -16.56
C THR A 208 17.50 -6.67 -16.10
N PHE A 209 17.96 -5.50 -15.65
CA PHE A 209 17.06 -4.43 -15.22
C PHE A 209 16.47 -3.66 -16.41
N PHE A 210 17.29 -3.41 -17.42
CA PHE A 210 16.93 -2.65 -18.61
C PHE A 210 17.74 -3.16 -19.80
N GLN A 211 17.07 -3.34 -20.95
CA GLN A 211 17.72 -3.38 -22.27
C GLN A 211 17.58 -1.97 -22.85
N VAL A 212 18.70 -1.29 -23.09
CA VAL A 212 18.67 0.11 -23.55
C VAL A 212 19.31 0.21 -24.94
N GLN A 213 18.61 0.90 -25.85
CA GLN A 213 19.09 1.23 -27.18
C GLN A 213 19.58 2.69 -27.24
N ASN A 214 20.76 2.90 -27.82
CA ASN A 214 21.17 4.10 -28.55
C ASN A 214 21.43 5.45 -27.82
N ASP A 215 21.51 5.51 -26.48
CA ASP A 215 22.05 6.72 -25.81
C ASP A 215 22.75 6.44 -24.44
N PRO A 216 24.09 6.60 -24.33
CA PRO A 216 24.85 6.48 -23.08
C PRO A 216 24.42 7.46 -21.97
N ALA A 217 23.93 8.65 -22.32
CA ALA A 217 23.47 9.64 -21.35
C ALA A 217 22.13 9.22 -20.73
N ALA A 218 21.15 8.82 -21.56
CA ALA A 218 19.90 8.22 -21.10
C ALA A 218 20.13 6.98 -20.22
N GLN A 219 21.15 6.16 -20.52
CA GLN A 219 21.52 5.00 -19.72
C GLN A 219 22.02 5.36 -18.31
N LYS A 220 22.98 6.29 -18.22
CA LYS A 220 23.51 6.75 -16.92
C LYS A 220 22.38 7.38 -16.09
N ASN A 221 21.46 8.09 -16.73
CA ASN A 221 20.32 8.72 -16.08
C ASN A 221 19.26 7.72 -15.62
N THR A 222 18.95 6.69 -16.41
CA THR A 222 18.02 5.61 -16.03
C THR A 222 18.56 4.82 -14.86
N LEU A 223 19.84 4.45 -14.88
CA LEU A 223 20.50 3.79 -13.75
C LEU A 223 20.50 4.68 -12.50
N ARG A 224 20.81 5.98 -12.65
CA ARG A 224 20.75 6.95 -11.55
C ARG A 224 19.33 7.09 -10.99
N SER A 225 18.32 7.13 -11.85
CA SER A 225 16.91 7.18 -11.45
C SER A 225 16.51 5.92 -10.68
N ALA A 226 16.84 4.73 -11.19
CA ALA A 226 16.54 3.47 -10.53
C ALA A 226 17.24 3.38 -9.16
N ARG A 227 18.52 3.75 -9.09
CA ARG A 227 19.25 3.84 -7.81
C ARG A 227 18.58 4.81 -6.85
N ASN A 228 18.26 6.02 -7.31
CA ASN A 228 17.59 7.03 -6.48
C ASN A 228 16.22 6.54 -5.98
N GLN A 229 15.46 5.81 -6.80
CA GLN A 229 14.19 5.20 -6.39
C GLN A 229 14.41 4.15 -5.30
N THR A 230 15.37 3.24 -5.48
CA THR A 230 15.64 2.19 -4.50
C THR A 230 16.17 2.75 -3.18
N TYR A 231 17.13 3.69 -3.23
CA TYR A 231 17.62 4.37 -2.02
C TYR A 231 16.55 5.26 -1.39
N GLY A 232 15.71 5.91 -2.18
CA GLY A 232 14.60 6.71 -1.69
C GLY A 232 13.54 5.86 -0.99
N ALA A 233 13.21 4.70 -1.55
CA ALA A 233 12.30 3.73 -0.94
C ALA A 233 12.89 3.17 0.37
N LEU A 234 14.17 2.80 0.38
CA LEU A 234 14.87 2.35 1.59
C LEU A 234 14.87 3.44 2.67
N ALA A 235 15.27 4.67 2.33
CA ALA A 235 15.28 5.79 3.25
C ALA A 235 13.87 6.08 3.81
N PHE A 236 12.84 6.01 2.97
CA PHE A 236 11.46 6.17 3.40
C PHE A 236 11.03 5.07 4.38
N VAL A 237 11.32 3.80 4.09
CA VAL A 237 10.98 2.68 4.98
C VAL A 237 11.70 2.80 6.32
N LEU A 238 12.99 3.14 6.33
CA LEU A 238 13.74 3.34 7.57
C LEU A 238 13.20 4.52 8.37
N LEU A 239 12.91 5.66 7.73
CA LEU A 239 12.30 6.80 8.40
C LEU A 239 10.91 6.46 8.96
N LEU A 240 10.14 5.65 8.24
CA LEU A 240 8.84 5.17 8.69
C LEU A 240 8.99 4.22 9.89
N ASP A 241 9.90 3.26 9.85
CA ASP A 241 10.17 2.36 10.99
C ASP A 241 10.69 3.12 12.20
N GLY A 242 11.64 4.05 12.01
CA GLY A 242 12.13 4.93 13.07
C GLY A 242 11.01 5.80 13.68
N ALA A 243 10.17 6.43 12.86
CA ALA A 243 9.03 7.20 13.36
C ALA A 243 8.06 6.30 14.12
N LEU A 244 7.67 5.16 13.57
CA LEU A 244 6.76 4.21 14.22
C LEU A 244 7.34 3.61 15.50
N SER A 245 8.66 3.38 15.55
CA SER A 245 9.39 2.89 16.71
C SER A 245 9.46 3.92 17.84
N TYR A 246 9.64 5.21 17.51
CA TYR A 246 9.52 6.31 18.47
C TYR A 246 8.16 6.28 19.15
N LEU A 247 7.11 6.13 18.35
CA LEU A 247 5.74 6.21 18.80
C LEU A 247 5.32 5.00 19.61
N ALA A 248 5.75 3.82 19.20
CA ALA A 248 5.55 2.61 19.97
C ALA A 248 6.23 2.72 21.35
N ALA A 249 7.41 3.34 21.43
CA ALA A 249 8.09 3.60 22.70
C ALA A 249 7.37 4.66 23.55
N ASP A 250 6.85 5.73 22.93
CA ASP A 250 6.03 6.73 23.63
C ASP A 250 4.74 6.11 24.19
N GLU A 251 4.03 5.32 23.38
CA GLU A 251 2.86 4.53 23.82
C GLU A 251 3.22 3.54 24.93
N TRP A 252 4.36 2.86 24.83
CA TRP A 252 4.82 1.93 25.86
C TRP A 252 5.10 2.62 27.19
N ASN A 253 5.69 3.82 27.13
CA ASN A 253 5.96 4.65 28.30
C ASN A 253 4.71 5.25 28.91
N GLN A 254 3.65 5.36 28.11
CA GLN A 254 2.33 5.73 28.56
C GLN A 254 1.65 4.62 29.40
N GLY A 255 2.40 3.84 30.17
CA GLY A 255 1.82 2.93 31.15
C GLY A 255 1.00 1.79 30.55
N VAL A 256 0.38 1.03 31.44
CA VAL A 256 -0.60 0.01 31.04
C VAL A 256 -1.98 0.57 31.37
N TRP A 257 -2.78 0.76 30.34
CA TRP A 257 -4.20 1.03 30.54
C TRP A 257 -4.85 -0.18 31.19
N THR A 258 -5.27 -0.04 32.44
CA THR A 258 -5.95 -1.10 33.20
C THR A 258 -7.45 -1.12 32.94
N GLY A 259 -7.99 -0.07 32.30
CA GLY A 259 -9.39 0.01 31.89
C GLY A 259 -9.72 -0.92 30.72
N PRO A 260 -10.98 -0.91 30.26
CA PRO A 260 -11.43 -1.75 29.16
C PRO A 260 -10.59 -1.49 27.89
N PRO A 261 -10.13 -2.54 27.18
CA PRO A 261 -9.34 -2.37 25.97
C PRO A 261 -10.11 -1.58 24.91
N GLY A 262 -9.54 -0.47 24.42
CA GLY A 262 -10.06 0.34 23.31
C GLY A 262 -10.61 1.73 23.66
N GLU A 263 -10.53 2.19 24.92
CA GLU A 263 -11.18 3.43 25.36
C GLU A 263 -10.25 4.61 25.65
N GLN A 264 -8.97 4.59 25.24
CA GLN A 264 -8.12 5.78 25.43
C GLN A 264 -8.66 6.97 24.60
N PRO A 265 -9.08 8.09 25.24
CA PRO A 265 -9.66 9.21 24.53
C PRO A 265 -8.55 10.06 23.91
N VAL A 266 -8.12 9.70 22.71
CA VAL A 266 -7.21 10.55 21.93
C VAL A 266 -8.02 11.72 21.37
N GLY A 267 -7.55 12.95 21.61
CA GLY A 267 -8.20 14.17 21.12
C GLY A 267 -8.32 14.16 19.59
N ALA A 268 -9.41 14.70 19.06
CA ALA A 268 -9.66 14.74 17.61
C ALA A 268 -8.53 15.45 16.83
N MET A 269 -7.97 16.52 17.41
CA MET A 269 -6.85 17.24 16.80
C MET A 269 -5.56 16.44 16.79
N ASP A 270 -5.24 15.69 17.85
CA ASP A 270 -4.04 14.85 17.89
C ASP A 270 -4.11 13.75 16.84
N ARG A 271 -5.29 13.15 16.65
CA ARG A 271 -5.51 12.21 15.54
C ARG A 271 -5.33 12.87 14.19
N GLY A 272 -5.84 14.09 14.00
CA GLY A 272 -5.67 14.87 12.78
C GLY A 272 -4.19 15.14 12.47
N ILE A 273 -3.41 15.57 13.46
CA ILE A 273 -1.97 15.85 13.31
C ILE A 273 -1.21 14.57 12.96
N ARG A 274 -1.48 13.46 13.64
CA ARG A 274 -0.87 12.16 13.34
C ARG A 274 -1.19 11.73 11.90
N SER A 275 -2.46 11.83 11.51
CA SER A 275 -2.92 11.53 10.15
C SER A 275 -2.41 12.49 9.08
N LEU A 276 -1.98 13.70 9.45
CA LEU A 276 -1.33 14.65 8.55
C LEU A 276 0.10 14.22 8.25
N ILE A 277 0.80 13.61 9.21
CA ILE A 277 2.17 13.12 9.02
C ILE A 277 2.15 11.79 8.26
N PHE A 278 1.32 10.83 8.69
CA PHE A 278 1.17 9.54 8.02
C PHE A 278 -0.32 9.18 7.82
N PRO A 279 -0.78 8.90 6.59
CA PRO A 279 -2.16 8.55 6.36
C PRO A 279 -2.58 7.33 7.15
N GLY A 280 -3.76 7.35 7.79
CA GLY A 280 -4.29 6.24 8.58
C GLY A 280 -3.84 6.19 10.04
N TRP A 281 -2.85 6.98 10.42
CA TRP A 281 -2.25 6.88 11.74
C TRP A 281 -3.21 7.34 12.86
N GLY A 282 -3.92 8.45 12.67
CA GLY A 282 -4.93 8.91 13.63
C GLY A 282 -6.08 7.93 13.82
N GLN A 283 -6.45 7.17 12.79
CA GLN A 283 -7.50 6.15 12.85
C GLN A 283 -7.09 4.94 13.69
N MET A 284 -5.83 4.49 13.60
CA MET A 284 -5.33 3.42 14.47
C MET A 284 -5.40 3.85 15.95
N TYR A 285 -5.05 5.10 16.24
CA TYR A 285 -5.15 5.68 17.59
C TYR A 285 -6.59 5.83 18.09
N ALA A 286 -7.56 5.85 17.18
CA ALA A 286 -8.98 5.80 17.54
C ALA A 286 -9.49 4.37 17.79
N GLY A 287 -8.60 3.36 17.83
CA GLY A 287 -8.96 1.94 17.92
C GLY A 287 -9.50 1.35 16.61
N GLN A 288 -9.37 2.06 15.48
CA GLN A 288 -9.86 1.62 14.17
C GLN A 288 -8.71 1.06 13.31
N ASP A 289 -8.00 0.06 13.83
CA ASP A 289 -6.75 -0.48 13.25
C ASP A 289 -6.88 -0.88 11.78
N SER A 290 -7.95 -1.61 11.43
CA SER A 290 -8.17 -2.06 10.05
C SER A 290 -8.36 -0.90 9.08
N LYS A 291 -9.06 0.15 9.51
CA LYS A 291 -9.28 1.37 8.74
C LYS A 291 -7.98 2.15 8.60
N GLY A 292 -7.25 2.33 9.69
CA GLY A 292 -5.95 3.00 9.69
C GLY A 292 -4.91 2.31 8.81
N LEU A 293 -4.80 0.99 8.89
CA LEU A 293 -3.92 0.20 8.02
C LEU A 293 -4.30 0.35 6.54
N ALA A 294 -5.60 0.33 6.21
CA ALA A 294 -6.06 0.53 4.85
C ALA A 294 -5.68 1.93 4.30
N TYR A 295 -5.81 2.97 5.13
CA TYR A 295 -5.37 4.32 4.79
C TYR A 295 -3.85 4.41 4.62
N MET A 296 -3.06 3.76 5.49
CA MET A 296 -1.60 3.71 5.39
C MET A 296 -1.15 3.09 4.07
N ILE A 297 -1.67 1.91 3.72
CA ILE A 297 -1.31 1.20 2.48
C ILE A 297 -1.70 2.05 1.27
N THR A 298 -2.91 2.60 1.26
CA THR A 298 -3.40 3.39 0.13
C THR A 298 -2.64 4.71 0.00
N GLY A 299 -2.38 5.41 1.10
CA GLY A 299 -1.62 6.65 1.14
C GLY A 299 -0.17 6.45 0.70
N GLY A 300 0.48 5.40 1.18
CA GLY A 300 1.82 5.01 0.75
C GLY A 300 1.88 4.70 -0.76
N ALA A 301 0.93 3.93 -1.28
CA ALA A 301 0.85 3.62 -2.71
C ALA A 301 0.64 4.88 -3.58
N LEU A 302 -0.21 5.81 -3.14
CA LEU A 302 -0.45 7.09 -3.83
C LEU A 302 0.77 8.00 -3.80
N LEU A 303 1.48 8.06 -2.66
CA LEU A 303 2.73 8.81 -2.54
C LEU A 303 3.81 8.24 -3.49
N LEU A 304 3.99 6.92 -3.50
CA LEU A 304 4.90 6.25 -4.42
C LEU A 304 4.53 6.51 -5.88
N TYR A 305 3.23 6.50 -6.21
CA TYR A 305 2.75 6.85 -7.55
C TYR A 305 3.09 8.30 -7.94
N ALA A 306 2.89 9.25 -7.01
CA ALA A 306 3.26 10.65 -7.23
C ALA A 306 4.77 10.81 -7.47
N ILE A 307 5.61 10.17 -6.64
CA ILE A 307 7.07 10.17 -6.80
C ILE A 307 7.48 9.56 -8.15
N ALA A 308 6.90 8.42 -8.52
CA ALA A 308 7.19 7.76 -9.79
C ALA A 308 6.80 8.64 -10.99
N SER A 309 5.67 9.36 -10.91
CA SER A 309 5.23 10.27 -11.96
C SER A 309 6.15 11.50 -12.12
N GLU A 310 6.70 12.02 -11.03
CA GLU A 310 7.70 13.09 -11.05
C GLU A 310 8.98 12.63 -11.77
N GLN A 311 9.46 11.42 -11.46
CA GLN A 311 10.64 10.87 -12.13
C GLN A 311 10.42 10.70 -13.63
N GLN A 312 9.23 10.27 -14.05
CA GLN A 312 8.89 10.17 -15.48
C GLN A 312 8.89 11.53 -16.17
N LEU A 313 8.42 12.58 -15.50
CA LEU A 313 8.46 13.95 -16.02
C LEU A 313 9.92 14.43 -16.18
N ILE A 314 10.76 14.22 -15.16
CA ILE A 314 12.18 14.59 -15.21
C ILE A 314 12.89 13.91 -16.38
N THR A 315 12.63 12.62 -16.60
CA THR A 315 13.19 11.89 -17.75
C THR A 315 12.71 12.48 -19.08
N ALA A 316 11.40 12.72 -19.24
CA ALA A 316 10.87 13.30 -20.47
C ALA A 316 11.44 14.71 -20.75
N GLN A 317 11.64 15.53 -19.71
CA GLN A 317 12.25 16.86 -19.85
C GLN A 317 13.68 16.77 -20.37
N ARG A 318 14.47 15.82 -19.86
CA ARG A 318 15.84 15.59 -20.35
C ARG A 318 15.86 15.09 -21.79
N ASP A 319 14.96 14.19 -22.16
CA ASP A 319 14.87 13.68 -23.54
C ASP A 319 14.52 14.83 -24.50
N TYR A 320 13.62 15.73 -24.07
CA TYR A 320 13.32 16.95 -24.81
C TYR A 320 14.52 17.91 -24.92
N GLU A 321 15.27 18.13 -23.84
CA GLU A 321 16.49 18.94 -23.87
C GLU A 321 17.55 18.36 -24.82
N ALA A 322 17.76 17.04 -24.80
CA ALA A 322 18.69 16.34 -25.69
C ALA A 322 18.25 16.40 -27.16
N ALA A 323 16.95 16.25 -27.43
CA ALA A 323 16.38 16.45 -28.75
C ALA A 323 16.55 17.90 -29.22
N SER A 324 16.31 18.87 -28.34
CA SER A 324 16.48 20.30 -28.66
C SER A 324 17.95 20.65 -28.93
N ASP A 325 18.89 20.12 -28.15
CA ASP A 325 20.34 20.30 -28.39
C ASP A 325 20.73 19.71 -29.75
N THR A 326 20.25 18.51 -30.07
CA THR A 326 20.50 17.89 -31.39
C THR A 326 19.88 18.69 -32.52
N ALA A 327 18.66 19.20 -32.34
CA ALA A 327 17.99 20.09 -33.28
C ALA A 327 18.78 21.38 -33.52
N SER A 328 19.43 21.91 -32.47
CA SER A 328 20.26 23.12 -32.58
C SER A 328 21.52 22.91 -33.42
N LYS A 329 22.13 21.70 -33.40
CA LYS A 329 23.28 21.34 -34.23
C LYS A 329 22.95 21.30 -35.72
N PHE A 330 21.68 21.15 -36.09
CA PHE A 330 21.27 21.30 -37.49
C PHE A 330 21.27 22.76 -37.96
N ASN A 331 21.18 23.76 -37.05
CA ASN A 331 21.33 25.17 -37.44
C ASN A 331 22.76 25.48 -37.92
N THR A 332 23.78 24.81 -37.39
CA THR A 332 25.17 25.04 -37.82
C THR A 332 25.45 24.43 -39.19
N LEU A 333 24.74 23.36 -39.59
CA LEU A 333 24.85 22.74 -40.92
C LEU A 333 24.28 23.63 -42.04
N ASP A 334 23.23 24.40 -41.74
CA ASP A 334 22.64 25.41 -42.63
C ASP A 334 23.65 26.55 -42.90
N ALA A 335 24.41 26.95 -41.86
CA ALA A 335 25.43 27.99 -41.97
C ALA A 335 26.64 27.59 -42.82
N THR A 336 26.94 26.29 -42.97
CA THR A 336 28.06 25.79 -43.79
C THR A 336 27.77 25.69 -45.29
N GLY A 337 26.57 26.07 -45.76
CA GLY A 337 26.26 26.15 -47.20
C GLY A 337 26.01 24.80 -47.89
N THR A 338 25.90 23.72 -47.11
CA THR A 338 25.45 22.42 -47.63
C THR A 338 24.00 22.55 -48.07
N VAL A 339 23.70 22.28 -49.35
CA VAL A 339 22.41 22.50 -50.01
C VAL A 339 21.33 21.52 -49.47
N VAL A 340 20.90 21.72 -48.24
CA VAL A 340 19.74 21.06 -47.67
C VAL A 340 18.61 22.07 -47.69
N ASN A 341 17.54 21.78 -48.43
CA ASN A 341 16.34 22.60 -48.48
C ASN A 341 15.87 22.95 -47.05
N GLN A 342 15.69 24.25 -46.75
CA GLN A 342 15.28 24.73 -45.42
C GLN A 342 14.01 24.06 -44.91
N ASN A 343 13.07 23.70 -45.79
CA ASN A 343 11.85 22.99 -45.41
C ASN A 343 12.13 21.57 -44.90
N THR A 344 13.12 20.88 -45.49
CA THR A 344 13.56 19.55 -45.02
C THR A 344 14.21 19.66 -43.65
N LEU A 345 15.00 20.71 -43.43
CA LEU A 345 15.70 21.00 -42.18
C LEU A 345 14.71 21.35 -41.05
N LEU A 346 13.68 22.15 -41.37
CA LEU A 346 12.58 22.46 -40.46
C LEU A 346 11.74 21.21 -40.14
N GLY A 347 11.45 20.39 -41.15
CA GLY A 347 10.74 19.12 -40.99
C GLY A 347 11.48 18.12 -40.09
N LEU A 348 12.80 18.00 -40.25
CA LEU A 348 13.66 17.16 -39.39
C LEU A 348 13.68 17.66 -37.94
N LYS A 349 13.80 18.97 -37.73
CA LYS A 349 13.74 19.55 -36.38
C LYS A 349 12.38 19.30 -35.72
N ALA A 350 11.29 19.51 -36.47
CA ALA A 350 9.94 19.25 -35.99
C ALA A 350 9.77 17.76 -35.65
N ALA A 351 10.21 16.85 -36.53
CA ALA A 351 10.12 15.40 -36.30
C ALA A 351 10.91 14.92 -35.08
N LEU A 352 12.03 15.59 -34.74
CA LEU A 352 12.87 15.24 -33.60
C LEU A 352 12.34 15.82 -32.27
N VAL A 353 11.95 17.09 -32.27
CA VAL A 353 11.61 17.84 -31.03
C VAL A 353 10.14 17.67 -30.65
N TYR A 354 9.24 17.60 -31.63
CA TYR A 354 7.80 17.59 -31.36
C TYR A 354 7.34 16.35 -30.56
N PRO A 355 7.78 15.11 -30.86
CA PRO A 355 7.40 13.95 -30.06
C PRO A 355 7.88 14.03 -28.61
N ALA A 356 9.11 14.54 -28.39
CA ALA A 356 9.66 14.71 -27.05
C ALA A 356 8.88 15.76 -26.25
N ARG A 357 8.49 16.87 -26.90
CA ARG A 357 7.64 17.90 -26.29
C ARG A 357 6.27 17.33 -25.88
N LEU A 358 5.62 16.58 -26.77
CA LEU A 358 4.33 15.95 -26.46
C LEU A 358 4.43 15.00 -25.27
N GLU A 359 5.53 14.25 -25.16
CA GLU A 359 5.77 13.37 -24.02
C GLU A 359 5.95 14.17 -22.72
N VAL A 360 6.66 15.30 -22.73
CA VAL A 360 6.76 16.20 -21.56
C VAL A 360 5.38 16.72 -21.13
N GLU A 361 4.56 17.19 -22.07
CA GLU A 361 3.21 17.70 -21.79
C GLU A 361 2.33 16.59 -21.17
N LYS A 362 2.38 15.39 -21.74
CA LYS A 362 1.68 14.22 -21.24
C LYS A 362 2.14 13.81 -19.83
N ARG A 363 3.45 13.76 -19.57
CA ARG A 363 4.00 13.45 -18.23
C ARG A 363 3.69 14.53 -17.21
N THR A 364 3.66 15.79 -17.63
CA THR A 364 3.24 16.91 -16.78
C THR A 364 1.79 16.74 -16.33
N SER A 365 0.90 16.39 -17.26
CA SER A 365 -0.51 16.09 -16.94
C SER A 365 -0.63 14.89 -15.98
N GLN A 366 0.10 13.81 -16.22
CA GLN A 366 0.11 12.62 -15.34
C GLN A 366 0.60 12.96 -13.93
N ARG A 367 1.68 13.73 -13.81
CA ARG A 367 2.24 14.19 -12.54
C ARG A 367 1.25 15.05 -11.76
N ARG A 368 0.57 15.99 -12.43
CA ARG A 368 -0.49 16.80 -11.81
C ARG A 368 -1.62 15.92 -11.28
N GLN A 369 -2.11 14.98 -12.07
CA GLN A 369 -3.16 14.05 -11.63
C GLN A 369 -2.72 13.22 -10.41
N ALA A 370 -1.51 12.66 -10.44
CA ALA A 370 -0.97 11.87 -9.34
C ALA A 370 -0.86 12.67 -8.03
N VAL A 371 -0.30 13.88 -8.09
CA VAL A 371 -0.18 14.77 -6.93
C VAL A 371 -1.56 15.20 -6.43
N THR A 372 -2.49 15.56 -7.31
CA THR A 372 -3.85 15.94 -6.91
C THR A 372 -4.59 14.80 -6.22
N ILE A 373 -4.50 13.57 -6.73
CA ILE A 373 -5.11 12.39 -6.10
C ILE A 373 -4.49 12.12 -4.74
N ALA A 374 -3.15 12.14 -4.64
CA ALA A 374 -2.44 11.93 -3.38
C ALA A 374 -2.82 12.98 -2.34
N ALA A 375 -2.81 14.27 -2.71
CA ALA A 375 -3.17 15.37 -1.82
C ALA A 375 -4.65 15.31 -1.39
N SER A 376 -5.57 14.98 -2.30
CA SER A 376 -7.00 14.84 -1.98
C SER A 376 -7.25 13.70 -1.00
N PHE A 377 -6.57 12.57 -1.22
CA PHE A 377 -6.62 11.43 -0.30
C PHE A 377 -6.06 11.80 1.08
N TRP A 378 -4.95 12.53 1.12
CA TRP A 378 -4.34 12.98 2.38
C TRP A 378 -5.28 13.90 3.16
N ALA A 379 -5.88 14.88 2.49
CA ALA A 379 -6.86 15.78 3.09
C ALA A 379 -8.08 15.01 3.62
N PHE A 380 -8.62 14.08 2.84
CA PHE A 380 -9.72 13.22 3.26
C PHE A 380 -9.36 12.38 4.48
N ASN A 381 -8.17 11.78 4.49
CA ASN A 381 -7.67 11.00 5.62
C ASN A 381 -7.56 11.84 6.91
N VAL A 382 -7.10 13.08 6.84
CA VAL A 382 -7.04 13.99 8.01
C VAL A 382 -8.43 14.34 8.50
N LEU A 383 -9.35 14.68 7.59
CA LEU A 383 -10.75 14.95 7.95
C LEU A 383 -11.41 13.74 8.59
N ASP A 384 -11.18 12.55 8.06
CA ASP A 384 -11.69 11.30 8.61
C ASP A 384 -11.14 11.05 10.02
N ALA A 385 -9.85 11.29 10.26
CA ALA A 385 -9.23 11.15 11.58
C ALA A 385 -9.81 12.11 12.63
N ILE A 386 -10.13 13.35 12.24
CA ILE A 386 -10.69 14.37 13.12
C ILE A 386 -12.17 14.08 13.40
N PHE A 387 -12.97 13.86 12.36
CA PHE A 387 -14.44 13.89 12.44
C PHE A 387 -15.11 12.51 12.49
N LEU A 388 -14.52 11.48 11.87
CA LEU A 388 -15.19 10.20 11.63
C LEU A 388 -14.57 9.03 12.41
N SER A 389 -13.31 9.16 12.81
CA SER A 389 -12.61 8.16 13.61
C SER A 389 -12.45 8.63 15.04
N GLY A 390 -13.55 8.62 15.78
CA GLY A 390 -13.56 8.72 17.24
C GLY A 390 -13.56 7.34 17.89
N PRO A 391 -13.29 7.24 19.21
CA PRO A 391 -13.69 6.06 19.97
C PRO A 391 -15.15 5.82 19.61
N SER A 392 -15.45 4.64 19.08
CA SER A 392 -16.83 4.24 18.88
C SER A 392 -17.46 4.32 20.25
N ARG A 393 -18.23 5.38 20.51
CA ARG A 393 -19.12 5.41 21.65
C ARG A 393 -20.04 4.23 21.38
N ASN A 394 -19.71 3.08 21.94
CA ASN A 394 -20.62 1.97 21.99
C ASN A 394 -21.79 2.54 22.75
N ILE A 395 -22.84 2.91 22.02
CA ILE A 395 -24.13 3.21 22.59
C ILE A 395 -24.59 1.85 23.11
N SER A 396 -24.09 1.50 24.29
CA SER A 396 -24.61 0.40 25.07
C SER A 396 -25.99 0.86 25.48
N ILE A 397 -26.98 0.49 24.68
CA ILE A 397 -28.38 0.51 25.12
C ILE A 397 -28.48 -0.65 26.10
N ALA A 398 -27.90 -0.50 27.28
CA ALA A 398 -28.26 -1.35 28.40
C ALA A 398 -29.74 -1.04 28.68
N PRO A 399 -30.65 -2.02 28.60
CA PRO A 399 -31.99 -1.81 29.13
C PRO A 399 -31.83 -1.51 30.61
N TYR A 400 -31.94 -0.23 30.97
CA TYR A 400 -31.97 0.18 32.37
C TYR A 400 -33.29 -0.29 32.95
N VAL A 401 -33.29 -1.49 33.53
CA VAL A 401 -34.41 -1.96 34.34
C VAL A 401 -34.26 -1.27 35.69
N SER A 402 -34.78 -0.04 35.78
CA SER A 402 -35.06 0.55 37.09
C SER A 402 -36.24 -0.23 37.68
N PRO A 403 -36.09 -0.93 38.81
CA PRO A 403 -37.24 -1.42 39.55
C PRO A 403 -37.90 -0.22 40.24
N GLU A 404 -38.62 0.59 39.47
CA GLU A 404 -39.49 1.61 40.05
C GLU A 404 -40.81 0.92 40.43
N GLU A 405 -40.94 0.58 41.71
CA GLU A 405 -42.13 -0.05 42.27
C GLU A 405 -43.25 1.00 42.37
N ILE A 406 -44.00 1.19 41.28
CA ILE A 406 -45.14 2.11 41.29
C ILE A 406 -46.37 1.34 41.75
N SER A 407 -46.78 1.56 43.00
CA SER A 407 -48.07 1.11 43.51
C SER A 407 -49.18 2.03 42.99
N TYR A 408 -50.00 1.56 42.06
CA TYR A 408 -51.22 2.23 41.62
C TYR A 408 -52.41 1.32 41.97
N ASN A 409 -53.30 1.79 42.86
CA ASN A 409 -54.52 1.09 43.27
C ASN A 409 -54.31 -0.36 43.75
N GLY A 410 -53.29 -0.62 44.59
CA GLY A 410 -53.12 -1.91 45.27
C GLY A 410 -52.76 -3.09 44.37
N THR A 411 -52.43 -2.84 43.09
CA THR A 411 -51.92 -3.85 42.17
C THR A 411 -50.48 -3.50 41.83
N THR A 412 -49.52 -4.28 42.33
CA THR A 412 -48.10 -4.13 41.97
C THR A 412 -47.86 -4.68 40.57
N GLY A 413 -47.32 -3.86 39.69
CA GLY A 413 -46.97 -4.25 38.32
C GLY A 413 -45.65 -3.63 37.89
N ASN A 414 -44.73 -4.45 37.39
CA ASN A 414 -43.46 -3.97 36.85
C ASN A 414 -43.68 -3.32 35.49
N ARG A 415 -43.35 -2.03 35.34
CA ARG A 415 -43.23 -1.39 34.02
C ARG A 415 -41.77 -1.42 33.57
N TYR A 416 -41.51 -2.05 32.44
CA TYR A 416 -40.22 -2.00 31.77
C TYR A 416 -40.17 -0.73 30.90
N GLY A 417 -39.44 0.30 31.37
CA GLY A 417 -39.14 1.49 30.57
C GLY A 417 -37.79 1.34 29.86
N LEU A 418 -37.72 1.64 28.56
CA LEU A 418 -36.44 1.81 27.86
C LEU A 418 -35.94 3.24 28.12
N ALA A 419 -35.07 3.41 29.12
CA ALA A 419 -34.31 4.64 29.30
C ALA A 419 -33.01 4.53 28.50
N VAL A 420 -32.80 5.45 27.54
CA VAL A 420 -31.52 5.59 26.84
C VAL A 420 -30.64 6.50 27.69
N GLN A 421 -29.68 5.92 28.42
CA GLN A 421 -28.73 6.70 29.20
C GLN A 421 -27.53 7.07 28.32
N TRP A 422 -27.34 8.37 28.09
CA TRP A 422 -26.17 8.89 27.41
C TRP A 422 -25.01 8.99 28.43
N ARG A 423 -24.01 8.13 28.34
CA ARG A 423 -22.70 8.38 29.00
C ARG A 423 -21.92 9.32 28.09
N PHE A 424 -21.65 10.54 28.57
CA PHE A 424 -20.96 11.59 27.82
C PHE A 424 -19.46 11.53 27.96
#